data_AF-A0A450W194-F1
#
_entry.id   AF-A0A450W194-F1
#
_cell.length_a   1.000
_cell.length_b   1.000
_cell.length_c   1.000
_cell.angle_alpha   90.00
_cell.angle_beta   90.00
_cell.angle_gamma   90.00
#
_symmetry.space_group_name_H-M   'P 1'
#
loop_
_entity.id
_entity.type
_entity.pdbx_description
1 polymer ?
#
loop_
_entity_poly.entity_id
_entity_poly.type
_entity_poly.pdbx_seq_one_letter_code
_entity_poly.pdbx_strand_id
1 'polypeptide(L)'
;MVEHYGSDVVQAYMGHVQDNAEAAVRRVLNALPEHGRFQYPFDDGTKIVVHITIDKTTRSATIDFAGTSPQQPTNFNAPFSVCRAAVLYVFRTLVHDPIPLNEGCLRPLDIRAPKGSLLNPDYHAAVAAGNVETSQCVTDALFGALGVLAAAQGTMNSLTFGNGRYQYYETICGGAGAGPGFHGASAVHTHMTNSRLTDPEILEQRFPVLLEKFAIRKGSGGVGASGAAMGW
;
A
#
# COMPACT_ATOMS: atom_id res chain seq x y z
N MET A 1 23.63 -23.76 0.71
CA MET A 1 22.31 -24.31 0.31
C MET A 1 22.43 -25.16 -0.95
N VAL A 2 22.82 -24.60 -2.11
CA VAL A 2 23.04 -25.38 -3.35
C VAL A 2 24.12 -26.44 -3.19
N GLU A 3 25.25 -26.13 -2.54
CA GLU A 3 26.32 -27.10 -2.27
C GLU A 3 25.85 -28.28 -1.39
N HIS A 4 24.85 -28.06 -0.54
CA HIS A 4 24.39 -29.07 0.41
C HIS A 4 23.19 -29.88 -0.11
N TYR A 5 22.32 -29.27 -0.93
CA TYR A 5 21.06 -29.87 -1.39
C TYR A 5 20.98 -30.08 -2.91
N GLY A 6 21.92 -29.55 -3.69
CA GLY A 6 21.88 -29.55 -5.16
C GLY A 6 21.00 -28.45 -5.75
N SER A 7 21.30 -28.02 -6.97
CA SER A 7 20.55 -26.98 -7.68
C SER A 7 19.09 -27.37 -7.93
N ASP A 8 18.87 -28.62 -8.30
CA ASP A 8 17.55 -29.10 -8.75
C ASP A 8 16.56 -29.10 -7.60
N VAL A 9 17.01 -29.49 -6.40
CA VAL A 9 16.20 -29.44 -5.18
C VAL A 9 15.87 -28.00 -4.82
N VAL A 10 16.86 -27.09 -4.83
CA VAL A 10 16.62 -25.68 -4.51
C VAL A 10 15.61 -25.06 -5.48
N GLN A 11 15.74 -25.32 -6.79
CA GLN A 11 14.80 -24.83 -7.79
C GLN A 11 13.39 -25.42 -7.62
N ALA A 12 13.27 -26.72 -7.32
CA ALA A 12 11.98 -27.34 -7.05
C ALA A 12 11.29 -26.69 -5.84
N TYR A 13 12.01 -26.45 -4.74
CA TYR A 13 11.45 -25.77 -3.57
C TYR A 13 11.10 -24.31 -3.83
N MET A 14 11.85 -23.58 -4.68
CA MET A 14 11.45 -22.25 -5.13
C MET A 14 10.10 -22.28 -5.87
N GLY A 15 9.87 -23.31 -6.70
CA GLY A 15 8.58 -23.56 -7.35
C GLY A 15 7.47 -23.82 -6.35
N HIS A 16 7.65 -24.80 -5.45
CA HIS A 16 6.66 -25.16 -4.43
C HIS A 16 6.27 -23.98 -3.53
N VAL A 17 7.22 -23.10 -3.20
CA VAL A 17 6.96 -21.90 -2.41
C VAL A 17 6.06 -20.91 -3.16
N GLN A 18 6.25 -20.75 -4.47
CA GLN A 18 5.38 -19.91 -5.28
C GLN A 18 3.99 -20.53 -5.48
N ASP A 19 3.92 -21.84 -5.71
CA ASP A 19 2.65 -22.55 -5.90
C ASP A 19 1.78 -22.51 -4.64
N ASN A 20 2.41 -22.62 -3.45
CA ASN A 20 1.71 -22.47 -2.18
C ASN A 20 1.17 -21.05 -1.98
N ALA A 21 1.95 -20.03 -2.35
CA ALA A 21 1.53 -18.63 -2.26
C ALA A 21 0.35 -18.34 -3.21
N GLU A 22 0.40 -18.84 -4.44
CA GLU A 22 -0.71 -18.80 -5.39
C GLU A 22 -1.97 -19.45 -4.81
N ALA A 23 -1.85 -20.69 -4.32
CA ALA A 23 -2.97 -21.44 -3.76
C ALA A 23 -3.63 -20.72 -2.58
N ALA A 24 -2.85 -20.05 -1.74
CA ALA A 24 -3.35 -19.30 -0.60
C ALA A 24 -4.14 -18.05 -1.02
N VAL A 25 -3.66 -17.28 -1.98
CA VAL A 25 -4.43 -16.14 -2.52
C VAL A 25 -5.73 -16.63 -3.16
N ARG A 26 -5.67 -17.71 -3.95
CA ARG A 26 -6.87 -18.32 -4.56
C ARG A 26 -7.94 -18.74 -3.54
N ARG A 27 -7.55 -19.17 -2.33
CA ARG A 27 -8.51 -19.49 -1.25
C ARG A 27 -9.24 -18.24 -0.75
N VAL A 28 -8.50 -17.14 -0.55
CA VAL A 28 -9.07 -15.88 -0.06
C VAL A 28 -10.03 -15.28 -1.09
N LEU A 29 -9.71 -15.34 -2.38
CA LEU A 29 -10.58 -14.83 -3.45
C LEU A 29 -12.00 -15.38 -3.37
N ASN A 30 -12.19 -16.61 -2.89
CA ASN A 30 -13.53 -17.20 -2.75
C ASN A 30 -14.39 -16.53 -1.67
N ALA A 31 -13.79 -15.94 -0.63
CA ALA A 31 -14.52 -15.30 0.46
C ALA A 31 -14.85 -13.82 0.21
N LEU A 32 -14.25 -13.20 -0.81
CA LEU A 32 -14.44 -11.79 -1.14
C LEU A 32 -15.68 -11.56 -2.04
N PRO A 33 -16.25 -10.35 -2.11
CA PRO A 33 -17.30 -10.02 -3.08
C PRO A 33 -16.84 -10.25 -4.52
N GLU A 34 -17.74 -10.71 -5.41
CA GLU A 34 -17.43 -10.92 -6.83
C GLU A 34 -17.10 -9.62 -7.58
N HIS A 35 -17.70 -8.52 -7.15
CA HIS A 35 -17.52 -7.20 -7.74
C HIS A 35 -17.28 -6.16 -6.64
N GLY A 36 -16.31 -5.28 -6.88
CA GLY A 36 -15.97 -4.20 -5.98
C GLY A 36 -15.46 -2.99 -6.76
N ARG A 37 -15.96 -1.80 -6.46
CA ARG A 37 -15.51 -0.57 -7.13
C ARG A 37 -15.27 0.53 -6.10
N PHE A 38 -14.18 1.24 -6.27
CA PHE A 38 -13.87 2.41 -5.46
C PHE A 38 -13.22 3.50 -6.29
N GLN A 39 -13.43 4.75 -5.87
CA GLN A 39 -12.75 5.91 -6.40
C GLN A 39 -12.15 6.70 -5.25
N TYR A 40 -10.84 6.85 -5.26
CA TYR A 40 -10.11 7.68 -4.30
C TYR A 40 -9.83 9.06 -4.93
N PRO A 41 -10.43 10.14 -4.42
CA PRO A 41 -10.14 11.50 -4.88
C PRO A 41 -8.88 12.07 -4.22
N PHE A 42 -8.09 12.83 -4.98
CA PHE A 42 -6.98 13.64 -4.48
C PHE A 42 -7.46 15.09 -4.31
N ASP A 43 -6.76 15.85 -3.47
CA ASP A 43 -7.10 17.26 -3.20
C ASP A 43 -6.91 18.16 -4.44
N ASP A 44 -6.05 17.76 -5.38
CA ASP A 44 -5.81 18.46 -6.64
C ASP A 44 -6.85 18.14 -7.74
N GLY A 45 -7.88 17.35 -7.40
CA GLY A 45 -8.95 16.92 -8.31
C GLY A 45 -8.60 15.71 -9.16
N THR A 46 -7.38 15.16 -9.06
CA THR A 46 -7.05 13.87 -9.66
C THR A 46 -7.69 12.71 -8.88
N LYS A 47 -7.66 11.51 -9.47
CA LYS A 47 -8.31 10.34 -8.86
C LYS A 47 -7.65 9.03 -9.25
N ILE A 48 -7.75 8.08 -8.34
CA ILE A 48 -7.55 6.65 -8.61
C ILE A 48 -8.91 5.98 -8.67
N VAL A 49 -9.15 5.19 -9.71
CA VAL A 49 -10.34 4.36 -9.85
C VAL A 49 -9.87 2.92 -9.89
N VAL A 50 -10.55 2.04 -9.16
CA VAL A 50 -10.31 0.61 -9.24
C VAL A 50 -11.63 -0.15 -9.31
N HIS A 51 -11.67 -1.12 -10.22
CA HIS A 51 -12.73 -2.11 -10.33
C HIS A 51 -12.10 -3.51 -10.17
N ILE A 52 -12.58 -4.26 -9.18
CA ILE A 52 -12.16 -5.62 -8.90
C ILE A 52 -13.30 -6.56 -9.31
N THR A 53 -12.98 -7.52 -10.17
CA THR A 53 -13.87 -8.60 -10.56
C THR A 53 -13.22 -9.93 -10.22
N ILE A 54 -13.90 -10.77 -9.45
CA ILE A 54 -13.40 -12.09 -9.02
C ILE A 54 -14.20 -13.17 -9.73
N ASP A 55 -13.51 -14.04 -10.46
CA ASP A 55 -14.07 -15.27 -11.01
C ASP A 55 -13.87 -16.42 -10.01
N LYS A 56 -14.98 -16.88 -9.43
CA LYS A 56 -15.01 -17.98 -8.44
C LYS A 56 -14.69 -19.34 -9.05
N THR A 57 -14.91 -19.52 -10.36
CA THR A 57 -14.65 -20.77 -11.07
C THR A 57 -13.15 -20.97 -11.25
N THR A 58 -12.49 -19.98 -11.84
CA THR A 58 -11.03 -20.00 -12.04
C THR A 58 -10.26 -19.60 -10.80
N ARG A 59 -10.94 -19.07 -9.77
CA ARG A 59 -10.35 -18.48 -8.55
C ARG A 59 -9.30 -17.44 -8.91
N SER A 60 -9.65 -16.52 -9.79
CA SER A 60 -8.79 -15.44 -10.27
C SER A 60 -9.48 -14.09 -10.09
N ALA A 61 -8.71 -13.00 -10.09
CA ALA A 61 -9.25 -11.67 -10.00
C ALA A 61 -8.66 -10.75 -11.07
N THR A 62 -9.50 -9.92 -11.67
CA THR A 62 -9.08 -8.76 -12.46
C THR A 62 -9.13 -7.52 -11.59
N ILE A 63 -8.01 -6.80 -11.49
CA ILE A 63 -7.88 -5.51 -10.82
C ILE A 63 -7.64 -4.47 -11.92
N ASP A 64 -8.70 -3.77 -12.28
CA ASP A 64 -8.67 -2.80 -13.39
C ASP A 64 -8.70 -1.37 -12.85
N PHE A 65 -7.64 -0.62 -13.16
CA PHE A 65 -7.48 0.79 -12.79
C PHE A 65 -7.98 1.76 -13.88
N ALA A 66 -8.75 1.28 -14.87
CA ALA A 66 -9.39 2.12 -15.88
C ALA A 66 -10.22 3.25 -15.25
N GLY A 67 -10.05 4.46 -15.79
CA GLY A 67 -10.68 5.68 -15.27
C GLY A 67 -9.86 6.44 -14.23
N THR A 68 -8.71 5.90 -13.80
CA THR A 68 -7.67 6.64 -13.08
C THR A 68 -7.17 7.82 -13.93
N SER A 69 -6.87 8.95 -13.28
CA SER A 69 -6.41 10.16 -13.95
C SER A 69 -5.19 9.92 -14.86
N PRO A 70 -5.03 10.72 -15.92
CA PRO A 70 -3.81 10.74 -16.71
C PRO A 70 -2.57 11.01 -15.85
N GLN A 71 -1.39 10.70 -16.38
CA GLN A 71 -0.12 11.14 -15.83
C GLN A 71 -0.14 12.65 -15.56
N GLN A 72 0.43 13.06 -14.43
CA GLN A 72 0.47 14.44 -13.97
C GLN A 72 1.85 15.07 -14.18
N PRO A 73 1.93 16.41 -14.34
CA PRO A 73 3.21 17.14 -14.38
C PRO A 73 3.84 17.31 -12.98
N THR A 74 3.51 16.43 -12.03
CA THR A 74 4.01 16.42 -10.65
C THR A 74 4.81 15.13 -10.40
N ASN A 75 5.34 14.95 -9.19
CA ASN A 75 6.06 13.74 -8.81
C ASN A 75 5.15 12.62 -8.23
N PHE A 76 3.82 12.80 -8.23
CA PHE A 76 2.85 11.83 -7.71
C PHE A 76 2.59 10.64 -8.65
N ASN A 77 3.18 10.62 -9.84
CA ASN A 77 3.03 9.46 -10.73
C ASN A 77 3.66 8.21 -10.09
N ALA A 78 2.96 7.10 -10.11
CA ALA A 78 3.43 5.82 -9.61
C ALA A 78 3.74 4.89 -10.80
N PRO A 79 5.00 4.40 -10.94
CA PRO A 79 5.31 3.36 -11.91
C PRO A 79 4.41 2.15 -11.71
N PHE A 80 4.13 1.43 -12.80
CA PHE A 80 3.24 0.26 -12.72
C PHE A 80 3.73 -0.80 -11.72
N SER A 81 5.03 -0.90 -11.47
CA SER A 81 5.60 -1.77 -10.43
C SER A 81 5.13 -1.40 -9.01
N VAL A 82 4.94 -0.11 -8.71
CA VAL A 82 4.40 0.35 -7.42
C VAL A 82 2.93 -0.05 -7.28
N CYS A 83 2.15 0.09 -8.35
CA CYS A 83 0.77 -0.39 -8.40
C CYS A 83 0.70 -1.91 -8.13
N ARG A 84 1.54 -2.70 -8.81
CA ARG A 84 1.65 -4.15 -8.59
C ARG A 84 2.03 -4.51 -7.15
N ALA A 85 2.95 -3.75 -6.54
CA ALA A 85 3.36 -3.95 -5.15
C ALA A 85 2.22 -3.67 -4.16
N ALA A 86 1.44 -2.60 -4.37
CA ALA A 86 0.27 -2.30 -3.55
C ALA A 86 -0.81 -3.39 -3.65
N VAL A 87 -1.07 -3.91 -4.87
CA VAL A 87 -1.97 -5.06 -5.06
C VAL A 87 -1.46 -6.28 -4.31
N LEU A 88 -0.18 -6.62 -4.48
CA LEU A 88 0.46 -7.74 -3.76
C LEU A 88 0.30 -7.60 -2.24
N TYR A 89 0.57 -6.41 -1.70
CA TYR A 89 0.42 -6.11 -0.28
C TYR A 89 -1.03 -6.36 0.18
N VAL A 90 -2.02 -5.74 -0.48
CA VAL A 90 -3.44 -5.87 -0.09
C VAL A 90 -3.87 -7.34 -0.08
N PHE A 91 -3.66 -8.07 -1.17
CA PHE A 91 -4.07 -9.48 -1.22
C PHE A 91 -3.28 -10.35 -0.23
N ARG A 92 -2.02 -10.03 0.07
CA ARG A 92 -1.27 -10.73 1.12
C ARG A 92 -1.87 -10.49 2.50
N THR A 93 -2.31 -9.27 2.83
CA THR A 93 -2.89 -8.96 4.15
C THR A 93 -4.19 -9.72 4.42
N LEU A 94 -4.90 -10.12 3.36
CA LEU A 94 -6.13 -10.92 3.46
C LEU A 94 -5.86 -12.43 3.64
N VAL A 95 -4.62 -12.88 3.42
CA VAL A 95 -4.21 -14.27 3.64
C VAL A 95 -3.82 -14.46 5.10
N HIS A 96 -4.69 -15.13 5.85
CA HIS A 96 -4.46 -15.51 7.26
C HIS A 96 -3.62 -16.79 7.43
N ASP A 97 -2.69 -17.03 6.51
CA ASP A 97 -1.74 -18.14 6.56
C ASP A 97 -0.29 -17.62 6.60
N PRO A 98 0.64 -18.34 7.24
CA PRO A 98 2.07 -18.01 7.25
C PRO A 98 2.72 -18.40 5.92
N ILE A 99 2.33 -17.72 4.83
CA ILE A 99 2.97 -17.85 3.52
C ILE A 99 4.04 -16.76 3.31
N PRO A 100 5.17 -17.07 2.64
CA PRO A 100 6.16 -16.07 2.28
C PRO A 100 5.62 -15.14 1.19
N LEU A 101 6.04 -13.87 1.23
CA LEU A 101 5.71 -12.88 0.20
C LEU A 101 6.53 -13.15 -1.07
N ASN A 102 5.88 -13.48 -2.19
CA ASN A 102 6.56 -13.74 -3.46
C ASN A 102 5.60 -13.57 -4.66
N GLU A 103 6.14 -13.68 -5.87
CA GLU A 103 5.42 -13.53 -7.15
C GLU A 103 4.25 -14.51 -7.34
N GLY A 104 4.27 -15.67 -6.68
CA GLY A 104 3.18 -16.64 -6.67
C GLY A 104 1.84 -16.04 -6.23
N CYS A 105 1.87 -15.09 -5.28
CA CYS A 105 0.68 -14.35 -4.85
C CYS A 105 0.02 -13.55 -5.98
N LEU A 106 0.78 -13.14 -7.01
CA LEU A 106 0.28 -12.34 -8.13
C LEU A 106 -0.23 -13.19 -9.29
N ARG A 107 0.15 -14.48 -9.40
CA ARG A 107 -0.29 -15.36 -10.48
C ARG A 107 -1.82 -15.44 -10.70
N PRO A 108 -2.68 -15.42 -9.66
CA PRO A 108 -4.13 -15.42 -9.86
C PRO A 108 -4.71 -14.01 -10.07
N LEU A 109 -3.89 -12.97 -10.13
CA LEU A 109 -4.30 -11.57 -10.17
C LEU A 109 -3.88 -10.93 -11.50
N ASP A 110 -4.85 -10.60 -12.34
CA ASP A 110 -4.65 -9.81 -13.55
C ASP A 110 -4.75 -8.31 -13.23
N ILE A 111 -3.62 -7.61 -13.27
CA ILE A 111 -3.52 -6.21 -12.86
C ILE A 111 -3.41 -5.34 -14.12
N ARG A 112 -4.31 -4.37 -14.27
CA ARG A 112 -4.39 -3.51 -15.46
C ARG A 112 -4.42 -2.05 -15.07
N ALA A 113 -3.53 -1.25 -15.66
CA ALA A 113 -3.54 0.20 -15.55
C ALA A 113 -3.31 0.84 -16.93
N PRO A 114 -4.13 1.82 -17.36
CA PRO A 114 -3.97 2.46 -18.65
C PRO A 114 -2.58 3.08 -18.81
N LYS A 115 -1.90 2.85 -19.93
CA LYS A 115 -0.63 3.49 -20.24
C LYS A 115 -0.82 5.02 -20.31
N GLY A 116 0.15 5.77 -19.78
CA GLY A 116 0.07 7.23 -19.66
C GLY A 116 -0.88 7.71 -18.55
N SER A 117 -1.29 6.82 -17.62
CA SER A 117 -2.05 7.19 -16.43
C SER A 117 -1.16 7.48 -15.22
N LEU A 118 -1.74 8.02 -14.16
CA LEU A 118 -1.08 8.24 -12.88
C LEU A 118 -0.40 6.97 -12.33
N LEU A 119 -0.94 5.78 -12.63
CA LEU A 119 -0.47 4.48 -12.13
C LEU A 119 0.33 3.65 -13.17
N ASN A 120 0.52 4.19 -14.37
CA ASN A 120 1.36 3.60 -15.41
C ASN A 120 1.86 4.72 -16.34
N PRO A 121 2.67 5.66 -15.82
CA PRO A 121 3.10 6.84 -16.54
C PRO A 121 4.14 6.48 -17.62
N ASP A 122 4.22 7.31 -18.65
CA ASP A 122 5.28 7.23 -19.65
C ASP A 122 6.55 7.94 -19.14
N TYR A 123 7.70 7.44 -19.57
CA TYR A 123 8.97 8.13 -19.38
C TYR A 123 8.93 9.48 -20.12
N HIS A 124 9.31 10.62 -19.53
CA HIS A 124 10.12 10.86 -18.31
C HIS A 124 9.30 11.40 -17.11
N ALA A 125 8.13 10.85 -16.79
CA ALA A 125 7.35 11.31 -15.63
C ALA A 125 8.19 11.34 -14.33
N ALA A 126 8.00 12.36 -13.50
CA ALA A 126 8.52 12.36 -12.14
C ALA A 126 7.70 11.41 -11.25
N VAL A 127 8.38 10.58 -10.45
CA VAL A 127 7.76 9.45 -9.73
C VAL A 127 8.09 9.37 -8.23
N ALA A 128 8.77 10.38 -7.68
CA ALA A 128 9.27 10.33 -6.31
C ALA A 128 8.15 10.16 -5.27
N ALA A 129 7.04 10.89 -5.40
CA ALA A 129 5.88 10.77 -4.53
C ALA A 129 4.98 9.57 -4.88
N GLY A 130 5.20 8.91 -6.02
CA GLY A 130 4.46 7.71 -6.42
C GLY A 130 4.56 6.58 -5.40
N ASN A 131 5.75 6.36 -4.83
CA ASN A 131 5.94 5.33 -3.81
C ASN A 131 5.41 5.74 -2.44
N VAL A 132 5.48 7.03 -2.07
CA VAL A 132 5.21 7.49 -0.68
C VAL A 132 3.79 8.04 -0.48
N GLU A 133 3.16 8.56 -1.53
CA GLU A 133 1.82 9.12 -1.45
C GLU A 133 0.83 8.26 -2.23
N THR A 134 1.04 8.15 -3.54
CA THR A 134 0.08 7.50 -4.45
C THR A 134 -0.13 6.02 -4.13
N SER A 135 0.92 5.31 -3.68
CA SER A 135 0.81 3.89 -3.29
C SER A 135 -0.12 3.68 -2.08
N GLN A 136 -0.19 4.63 -1.14
CA GLN A 136 -1.11 4.58 0.00
C GLN A 136 -2.54 4.75 -0.50
N CYS A 137 -2.78 5.72 -1.38
CA CYS A 137 -4.10 5.93 -2.00
C CYS A 137 -4.54 4.72 -2.85
N VAL A 138 -3.62 4.05 -3.57
CA VAL A 138 -3.92 2.79 -4.28
C VAL A 138 -4.36 1.72 -3.29
N THR A 139 -3.64 1.59 -2.17
CA THR A 139 -3.93 0.62 -1.12
C THR A 139 -5.31 0.86 -0.48
N ASP A 140 -5.61 2.11 -0.13
CA ASP A 140 -6.92 2.50 0.41
C ASP A 140 -8.04 2.27 -0.63
N ALA A 141 -7.79 2.55 -1.91
CA ALA A 141 -8.76 2.30 -2.98
C ALA A 141 -9.06 0.80 -3.15
N LEU A 142 -8.03 -0.05 -3.06
CA LEU A 142 -8.19 -1.51 -3.13
C LEU A 142 -8.99 -2.04 -1.94
N PHE A 143 -8.65 -1.64 -0.71
CA PHE A 143 -9.40 -2.03 0.48
C PHE A 143 -10.84 -1.53 0.45
N GLY A 144 -11.06 -0.29 0.00
CA GLY A 144 -12.38 0.29 -0.19
C GLY A 144 -13.21 -0.47 -1.23
N ALA A 145 -12.60 -0.90 -2.34
CA ALA A 145 -13.28 -1.71 -3.36
C ALA A 145 -13.66 -3.10 -2.85
N LEU A 146 -12.81 -3.71 -2.01
CA LEU A 146 -13.08 -5.00 -1.37
C LEU A 146 -14.06 -4.89 -0.19
N GLY A 147 -14.29 -3.69 0.34
CA GLY A 147 -15.19 -3.45 1.47
C GLY A 147 -14.70 -4.00 2.81
N VAL A 148 -13.39 -4.20 2.96
CA VAL A 148 -12.79 -4.91 4.12
C VAL A 148 -12.14 -3.97 5.14
N LEU A 149 -11.74 -2.76 4.72
CA LEU A 149 -11.07 -1.79 5.59
C LEU A 149 -11.40 -0.36 5.12
N ALA A 150 -11.65 0.54 6.05
CA ALA A 150 -11.70 1.97 5.78
C ALA A 150 -10.30 2.51 5.42
N ALA A 151 -10.24 3.68 4.78
CA ALA A 151 -8.96 4.31 4.47
C ALA A 151 -8.14 4.61 5.74
N ALA A 152 -6.82 4.46 5.64
CA ALA A 152 -5.89 4.92 6.66
C ALA A 152 -5.57 6.42 6.45
N GLN A 153 -4.40 6.88 6.89
CA GLN A 153 -3.97 8.27 6.68
C GLN A 153 -3.81 8.64 5.18
N GLY A 154 -3.66 7.66 4.27
CA GLY A 154 -3.51 7.90 2.84
C GLY A 154 -2.18 8.53 2.41
N THR A 155 -1.18 8.53 3.29
CA THR A 155 0.15 9.12 3.07
C THR A 155 1.20 8.42 3.94
N MET A 156 2.46 8.37 3.50
CA MET A 156 3.58 8.05 4.40
C MET A 156 3.98 9.23 5.30
N ASN A 157 3.43 10.42 5.03
CA ASN A 157 3.65 11.67 5.73
C ASN A 157 5.14 12.02 5.83
N SER A 158 5.75 12.20 4.66
CA SER A 158 7.19 12.45 4.52
C SER A 158 7.54 13.85 5.01
N LEU A 159 8.18 13.96 6.17
CA LEU A 159 8.77 15.21 6.66
C LEU A 159 10.20 15.30 6.18
N THR A 160 10.50 16.36 5.41
CA THR A 160 11.86 16.63 4.94
C THR A 160 12.27 18.06 5.25
N PHE A 161 13.53 18.24 5.66
CA PHE A 161 14.16 19.55 5.76
C PHE A 161 15.68 19.41 5.62
N GLY A 162 16.34 20.49 5.24
CA GLY A 162 17.79 20.46 5.06
C GLY A 162 18.38 21.73 4.49
N ASN A 163 19.70 21.71 4.30
CA ASN A 163 20.51 22.74 3.65
C ASN A 163 21.78 22.08 3.07
N GLY A 164 22.76 22.87 2.64
CA GLY A 164 24.02 22.32 2.07
C GLY A 164 24.82 21.40 3.00
N ARG A 165 24.49 21.33 4.29
CA ARG A 165 25.16 20.48 5.30
C ARG A 165 24.27 19.41 5.91
N TYR A 166 22.98 19.70 6.15
CA TYR A 166 22.04 18.80 6.82
C TYR A 166 20.96 18.32 5.86
N GLN A 167 20.58 17.04 5.95
CA GLN A 167 19.47 16.46 5.20
C GLN A 167 18.71 15.53 6.14
N TYR A 168 17.44 15.83 6.39
CA TYR A 168 16.55 15.04 7.23
C TYR A 168 15.37 14.55 6.41
N TYR A 169 15.02 13.28 6.61
CA TYR A 169 13.85 12.63 6.05
C TYR A 169 13.27 11.71 7.11
N GLU A 170 11.99 11.85 7.39
CA GLU A 170 11.25 11.02 8.34
C GLU A 170 9.85 10.75 7.81
N THR A 171 9.28 9.60 8.19
CA THR A 171 7.87 9.32 7.95
C THR A 171 7.13 9.41 9.26
N ILE A 172 6.12 10.27 9.32
CA ILE A 172 5.32 10.45 10.53
C ILE A 172 4.14 9.48 10.46
N CYS A 173 3.91 8.70 11.51
CA CYS A 173 2.80 7.76 11.50
C CYS A 173 1.43 8.47 11.55
N GLY A 174 0.37 7.66 11.42
CA GLY A 174 -1.00 8.13 11.32
C GLY A 174 -1.99 7.25 12.05
N GLY A 175 -3.24 7.32 11.59
CA GLY A 175 -4.27 6.35 11.98
C GLY A 175 -4.39 5.23 10.96
N ALA A 176 -4.63 4.01 11.46
CA ALA A 176 -5.08 2.90 10.63
C ALA A 176 -6.60 2.94 10.41
N GLY A 177 -7.04 2.39 9.28
CA GLY A 177 -8.45 2.21 8.99
C GLY A 177 -9.15 1.30 9.99
N ALA A 178 -10.41 1.61 10.30
CA ALA A 178 -11.30 0.68 10.99
C ALA A 178 -11.86 -0.36 10.00
N GLY A 179 -12.33 -1.50 10.50
CA GLY A 179 -12.95 -2.53 9.67
C GLY A 179 -14.12 -3.21 10.38
N PRO A 180 -14.72 -4.24 9.76
CA PRO A 180 -15.86 -4.94 10.34
C PRO A 180 -15.54 -5.52 11.72
N GLY A 181 -16.14 -4.95 12.76
CA GLY A 181 -15.99 -5.41 14.14
C GLY A 181 -14.73 -4.93 14.88
N PHE A 182 -13.96 -3.98 14.32
CA PHE A 182 -12.79 -3.43 15.00
C PHE A 182 -12.53 -1.94 14.69
N HIS A 183 -11.96 -1.25 15.67
CA HIS A 183 -11.49 0.13 15.54
C HIS A 183 -10.12 0.19 14.85
N GLY A 184 -9.81 1.32 14.24
CA GLY A 184 -8.45 1.62 13.78
C GLY A 184 -7.46 1.78 14.94
N ALA A 185 -6.17 1.55 14.68
CA ALA A 185 -5.07 1.81 15.61
C ALA A 185 -4.47 3.21 15.41
N SER A 186 -4.36 3.99 16.49
CA SER A 186 -3.86 5.38 16.44
C SER A 186 -2.34 5.41 16.50
N ALA A 187 -1.74 6.41 15.84
CA ALA A 187 -0.30 6.69 15.89
C ALA A 187 0.59 5.51 15.47
N VAL A 188 0.23 4.82 14.38
CA VAL A 188 1.00 3.70 13.81
C VAL A 188 1.30 3.93 12.33
N HIS A 189 2.45 3.44 11.88
CA HIS A 189 2.73 3.36 10.45
C HIS A 189 1.86 2.28 9.83
N THR A 190 1.27 2.59 8.68
CA THR A 190 0.33 1.70 8.01
C THR A 190 0.77 1.43 6.59
N HIS A 191 0.32 0.28 6.09
CA HIS A 191 0.36 -0.07 4.69
C HIS A 191 1.77 0.00 4.09
N MET A 192 2.03 0.98 3.24
CA MET A 192 3.27 1.07 2.49
C MET A 192 4.46 1.55 3.35
N THR A 193 4.28 1.75 4.66
CA THR A 193 5.34 2.15 5.61
C THR A 193 5.59 1.09 6.68
N ASN A 194 6.87 0.81 6.97
CA ASN A 194 7.34 -0.06 8.06
C ASN A 194 8.63 0.49 8.68
N SER A 195 8.63 1.78 9.03
CA SER A 195 9.74 2.42 9.74
C SER A 195 9.40 2.57 11.22
N ARG A 196 10.42 2.88 12.01
CA ARG A 196 10.25 3.44 13.35
C ARG A 196 10.60 4.92 13.27
N LEU A 197 9.93 5.72 14.08
CA LEU A 197 10.25 7.14 14.25
C LEU A 197 11.63 7.30 14.90
N THR A 198 12.34 8.34 14.50
CA THR A 198 13.55 8.81 15.18
C THR A 198 13.18 9.38 16.55
N ASP A 199 13.93 9.00 17.58
CA ASP A 199 13.74 9.56 18.92
C ASP A 199 13.97 11.08 18.92
N PRO A 200 13.11 11.88 19.58
CA PRO A 200 13.26 13.34 19.65
C PRO A 200 14.65 13.81 20.10
N GLU A 201 15.24 13.13 21.08
CA GLU A 201 16.59 13.47 21.58
C GLU A 201 17.65 13.30 20.49
N ILE A 202 17.52 12.27 19.65
CA ILE A 202 18.44 12.02 18.53
C ILE A 202 18.23 13.04 17.42
N LEU A 203 16.98 13.44 17.16
CA LEU A 203 16.65 14.52 16.21
C LEU A 203 17.35 15.82 16.62
N GLU A 204 17.16 16.27 17.87
CA GLU A 204 17.73 17.52 18.37
C GLU A 204 19.25 17.47 18.53
N GLN A 205 19.82 16.30 18.82
CA GLN A 205 21.27 16.13 18.91
C GLN A 205 21.96 16.22 17.52
N ARG A 206 21.32 15.69 16.48
CA ARG A 206 21.92 15.57 15.14
C ARG A 206 21.62 16.74 14.22
N PHE A 207 20.52 17.44 14.44
CA PHE A 207 20.03 18.49 13.55
C PHE A 207 19.82 19.80 14.32
N PRO A 208 20.02 20.96 13.69
CA PRO A 208 19.88 22.27 14.33
C PRO A 208 18.40 22.69 14.43
N VAL A 209 17.57 21.83 15.03
CA VAL A 209 16.13 22.03 15.23
C VAL A 209 15.77 21.68 16.68
N LEU A 210 14.69 22.27 17.18
CA LEU A 210 14.09 21.98 18.49
C LEU A 210 12.68 21.44 18.26
N LEU A 211 12.34 20.30 18.85
CA LEU A 211 11.01 19.71 18.77
C LEU A 211 10.14 20.24 19.90
N GLU A 212 9.32 21.26 19.61
CA GLU A 212 8.46 21.87 20.63
C GLU A 212 7.34 20.95 21.12
N LYS A 213 6.83 20.07 20.24
CA LYS A 213 5.70 19.19 20.55
C LYS A 213 5.71 17.93 19.70
N PHE A 214 5.54 16.80 20.39
CA PHE A 214 5.33 15.49 19.77
C PHE A 214 4.13 14.82 20.44
N ALA A 215 2.97 14.78 19.77
CA ALA A 215 1.75 14.27 20.36
C ALA A 215 0.76 13.75 19.31
N ILE A 216 -0.12 12.85 19.73
CA ILE A 216 -1.26 12.40 18.91
C ILE A 216 -2.26 13.55 18.76
N ARG A 217 -2.67 13.84 17.52
CA ARG A 217 -3.71 14.81 17.20
C ARG A 217 -5.09 14.28 17.57
N LYS A 218 -5.57 14.64 18.75
CA LYS A 218 -6.90 14.24 19.23
C LYS A 218 -8.02 14.73 18.31
N GLY A 219 -9.03 13.89 18.08
CA GLY A 219 -10.18 14.21 17.24
C GLY A 219 -9.91 14.21 15.73
N SER A 220 -8.75 13.71 15.30
CA SER A 220 -8.39 13.60 13.88
C SER A 220 -8.91 12.34 13.19
N GLY A 221 -9.39 11.35 13.96
CA GLY A 221 -9.90 10.11 13.41
C GLY A 221 -11.20 10.31 12.62
N GLY A 222 -11.35 9.57 11.53
CA GLY A 222 -12.58 9.52 10.74
C GLY A 222 -13.79 9.07 11.56
N VAL A 223 -14.95 9.67 11.25
CA VAL A 223 -16.24 9.35 11.89
C VAL A 223 -16.85 8.11 11.24
N GLY A 224 -17.21 7.10 12.04
CA GLY A 224 -17.82 5.86 11.59
C GLY A 224 -18.38 5.03 12.75
N ALA A 225 -19.12 3.96 12.44
CA ALA A 225 -19.75 3.10 13.47
C ALA A 225 -18.73 2.44 14.40
N SER A 226 -17.60 2.02 13.84
CA SER A 226 -16.37 1.74 14.59
C SER A 226 -15.45 2.92 14.32
N GLY A 227 -15.31 3.86 15.28
CA GLY A 227 -14.50 5.07 15.07
C GLY A 227 -13.12 4.75 14.50
N ALA A 228 -12.61 5.60 13.59
CA ALA A 228 -11.29 5.42 13.01
C ALA A 228 -10.19 5.99 13.92
N ALA A 229 -8.96 5.55 13.70
CA ALA A 229 -7.85 5.95 14.53
C ALA A 229 -7.35 7.37 14.27
N MET A 230 -6.73 7.95 15.29
CA MET A 230 -6.18 9.30 15.26
C MET A 230 -4.75 9.31 14.70
N GLY A 231 -4.40 10.38 13.98
CA GLY A 231 -3.04 10.65 13.49
C GLY A 231 -2.22 11.56 14.41
N TRP A 232 -1.02 11.92 13.97
CA TRP A 232 -0.11 12.86 14.64
C TRP A 232 -0.39 14.33 14.27
#